data_AF-A0A349SDT4-F1
#
_entry.id   AF-A0A349SDT4-F1
#
_cell.length_a   1.000
_cell.length_b   1.000
_cell.length_c   1.000
_cell.angle_alpha   90.00
_cell.angle_beta   90.00
_cell.angle_gamma   90.00
#
_symmetry.space_group_name_H-M   'P 1'
#
loop_
_entity.id
_entity.type
_entity.pdbx_description
1 polymer ?
#
loop_
_entity_poly.entity_id
_entity_poly.type
_entity_poly.pdbx_seq_one_letter_code
_entity_poly.pdbx_strand_id
1 'polypeptide(L)'
;SAAWRRLSRKERNDAGYVATYARVLISERRMNQAEQLLRRAIYRQWNTELVSLYGLAHSDRLEEQIRMAETWATAQERSPELLMTLARLYLEKGEKEKAIALLMETSRQDASQRYAMELGLLLESMGRSADALQCYRRGIEGLMEDAASTLDNPDLLLVEASANANFGSQFLALGRHTNVSAPNSKES
;
A
#
# COMPACT_ATOMS: atom_id res chain seq x y z
N SER A 1 -16.87 -16.07 -0.96
CA SER A 1 -17.29 -16.31 -2.36
C SER A 1 -17.29 -17.81 -2.68
N ALA A 2 -18.02 -18.25 -3.73
CA ALA A 2 -17.98 -19.65 -4.18
C ALA A 2 -16.61 -20.07 -4.76
N ALA A 3 -15.88 -19.13 -5.36
CA ALA A 3 -14.54 -19.34 -5.90
C ALA A 3 -13.52 -19.75 -4.82
N TRP A 4 -13.54 -19.10 -3.65
CA TRP A 4 -12.63 -19.45 -2.54
C TRP A 4 -12.75 -20.91 -2.08
N ARG A 5 -13.96 -21.46 -2.08
CA ARG A 5 -14.21 -22.85 -1.66
C ARG A 5 -13.69 -23.89 -2.65
N ARG A 6 -13.48 -23.50 -3.91
CA ARG A 6 -12.98 -24.37 -4.98
C ARG A 6 -11.45 -24.47 -4.99
N LEU A 7 -10.76 -23.57 -4.28
CA LEU A 7 -9.31 -23.58 -4.17
C LEU A 7 -8.83 -24.78 -3.34
N SER A 8 -7.75 -25.38 -3.80
CA SER A 8 -7.01 -26.41 -3.07
C SER A 8 -6.50 -25.88 -1.72
N ARG A 9 -6.07 -26.79 -0.84
CA ARG A 9 -5.46 -26.40 0.43
C ARG A 9 -4.18 -25.58 0.23
N LYS A 10 -3.40 -25.89 -0.81
CA LYS A 10 -2.16 -25.17 -1.12
C LYS A 10 -2.45 -23.73 -1.54
N GLU A 11 -3.39 -23.54 -2.47
CA GLU A 11 -3.80 -22.20 -2.93
C GLU A 11 -4.44 -21.37 -1.81
N ARG A 12 -5.26 -21.98 -0.94
CA ARG A 12 -5.84 -21.26 0.22
C ARG A 12 -4.81 -20.84 1.27
N ASN A 13 -3.61 -21.37 1.22
CA ASN A 13 -2.51 -21.02 2.12
C ASN A 13 -1.49 -20.07 1.45
N ASP A 14 -1.57 -19.89 0.14
CA ASP A 14 -0.71 -18.97 -0.59
C ASP A 14 -1.09 -17.52 -0.27
N ALA A 15 -0.07 -16.70 0.02
CA ALA A 15 -0.29 -15.33 0.48
C ALA A 15 -1.02 -14.45 -0.55
N GLY A 16 -0.77 -14.64 -1.85
CA GLY A 16 -1.41 -13.84 -2.90
C GLY A 16 -2.91 -14.13 -3.03
N TYR A 17 -3.29 -15.41 -2.95
CA TYR A 17 -4.71 -15.79 -2.94
C TYR A 17 -5.41 -15.33 -1.66
N VAL A 18 -4.74 -15.45 -0.50
CA VAL A 18 -5.27 -14.93 0.77
C VAL A 18 -5.49 -13.43 0.69
N ALA A 19 -4.51 -12.66 0.19
CA ALA A 19 -4.61 -11.21 0.03
C ALA A 19 -5.80 -10.83 -0.86
N THR A 20 -5.92 -11.50 -2.02
CA THR A 20 -7.03 -11.29 -2.96
C THR A 20 -8.39 -11.53 -2.29
N TYR A 21 -8.51 -12.64 -1.55
CA TYR A 21 -9.78 -12.95 -0.88
C TYR A 21 -10.07 -12.03 0.30
N ALA A 22 -9.05 -11.63 1.07
CA ALA A 22 -9.19 -10.66 2.16
C ALA A 22 -9.71 -9.31 1.63
N ARG A 23 -9.19 -8.81 0.50
CA ARG A 23 -9.68 -7.60 -0.15
C ARG A 23 -11.17 -7.69 -0.51
N VAL A 24 -11.61 -8.85 -1.02
CA VAL A 24 -13.04 -9.12 -1.30
C VAL A 24 -13.87 -9.09 -0.02
N LEU A 25 -13.38 -9.71 1.07
CA LEU A 25 -14.10 -9.68 2.35
C LEU A 25 -14.22 -8.26 2.92
N ILE A 26 -13.16 -7.47 2.83
CA ILE A 26 -13.15 -6.06 3.27
C ILE A 26 -14.13 -5.21 2.45
N SER A 27 -14.14 -5.37 1.11
CA SER A 27 -15.06 -4.62 0.25
C SER A 27 -16.53 -5.01 0.47
N GLU A 28 -16.79 -6.26 0.83
CA GLU A 28 -18.11 -6.76 1.25
C GLU A 28 -18.46 -6.40 2.72
N ARG A 29 -17.64 -5.61 3.43
CA ARG A 29 -17.79 -5.24 4.85
C ARG A 29 -17.79 -6.43 5.82
N ARG A 30 -17.26 -7.59 5.42
CA ARG A 30 -17.17 -8.81 6.23
C ARG A 30 -15.88 -8.80 7.07
N MET A 31 -15.69 -7.76 7.87
CA MET A 31 -14.41 -7.44 8.51
C MET A 31 -13.92 -8.53 9.46
N ASN A 32 -14.79 -9.10 10.30
CA ASN A 32 -14.43 -10.20 11.21
C ASN A 32 -13.87 -11.43 10.47
N GLN A 33 -14.39 -11.72 9.28
CA GLN A 33 -13.92 -12.85 8.49
C GLN A 33 -12.59 -12.54 7.81
N ALA A 34 -12.40 -11.31 7.35
CA ALA A 34 -11.14 -10.84 6.80
C ALA A 34 -10.03 -10.90 7.86
N GLU A 35 -10.30 -10.35 9.04
CA GLU A 35 -9.38 -10.32 10.17
C GLU A 35 -8.93 -11.75 10.55
N GLN A 36 -9.87 -12.68 10.74
CA GLN A 36 -9.53 -14.06 11.12
C GLN A 36 -8.75 -14.79 10.04
N LEU A 37 -9.08 -14.56 8.77
CA LEU A 37 -8.35 -15.14 7.64
C LEU A 37 -6.91 -14.65 7.63
N LEU A 38 -6.72 -13.33 7.74
CA LEU A 38 -5.42 -12.67 7.73
C LEU A 38 -4.57 -13.08 8.94
N ARG A 39 -5.13 -13.04 10.15
CA ARG A 39 -4.44 -13.48 11.38
C ARG A 39 -3.85 -14.87 11.23
N ARG A 40 -4.66 -15.82 10.73
CA ARG A 40 -4.24 -17.22 10.53
C ARG A 40 -3.17 -17.33 9.45
N ALA A 41 -3.24 -16.52 8.40
CA ALA A 41 -2.25 -16.56 7.32
C ALA A 41 -0.91 -15.96 7.76
N ILE A 42 -0.93 -14.80 8.42
CA ILE A 42 0.26 -14.14 8.99
C ILE A 42 0.99 -15.07 9.97
N TYR A 43 0.24 -15.79 10.82
CA TYR A 43 0.84 -16.76 11.74
C TYR A 43 1.57 -17.91 11.02
N ARG A 44 1.09 -18.35 9.85
CA ARG A 44 1.75 -19.42 9.08
C ARG A 44 2.98 -18.92 8.36
N GLN A 45 2.87 -17.73 7.76
CA GLN A 45 3.94 -17.11 7.01
C GLN A 45 3.78 -15.61 7.10
N TRP A 46 4.80 -14.96 7.66
CA TRP A 46 4.85 -13.52 7.70
C TRP A 46 4.88 -12.96 6.28
N ASN A 47 3.99 -12.02 6.00
CA ASN A 47 3.89 -11.36 4.70
C ASN A 47 3.39 -9.92 4.92
N THR A 48 4.15 -8.95 4.41
CA THR A 48 3.90 -7.52 4.61
C THR A 48 2.57 -7.05 4.02
N GLU A 49 2.15 -7.58 2.87
CA GLU A 49 0.86 -7.26 2.28
C GLU A 49 -0.30 -7.74 3.16
N LEU A 50 -0.19 -8.96 3.72
CA LEU A 50 -1.21 -9.49 4.62
C LEU A 50 -1.30 -8.68 5.91
N VAL A 51 -0.16 -8.23 6.45
CA VAL A 51 -0.10 -7.32 7.61
C VAL A 51 -0.78 -6.00 7.29
N SER A 52 -0.50 -5.41 6.12
CA SER A 52 -1.16 -4.18 5.68
C SER A 52 -2.68 -4.32 5.61
N LEU A 53 -3.16 -5.40 4.99
CA LEU A 53 -4.60 -5.71 4.88
C LEU A 53 -5.24 -5.95 6.25
N TYR A 54 -4.49 -6.48 7.21
CA TYR A 54 -4.98 -6.71 8.57
C TYR A 54 -5.34 -5.39 9.26
N GLY A 55 -4.57 -4.32 9.01
CA GLY A 55 -4.88 -2.98 9.51
C GLY A 55 -6.12 -2.34 8.92
N LEU A 56 -6.64 -2.86 7.79
CA LEU A 56 -7.86 -2.38 7.13
C LEU A 56 -9.10 -3.21 7.51
N ALA A 57 -8.91 -4.41 8.05
CA ALA A 57 -9.98 -5.34 8.40
C ALA A 57 -10.50 -5.06 9.82
N HIS A 58 -11.10 -3.90 10.06
CA HIS A 58 -11.55 -3.48 11.40
C HIS A 58 -12.64 -4.41 11.95
N SER A 59 -12.26 -5.32 12.84
CA SER A 59 -13.17 -6.28 13.45
C SER A 59 -13.99 -5.65 14.57
N ASP A 60 -15.09 -6.30 14.95
CA ASP A 60 -15.90 -5.89 16.11
C ASP A 60 -15.14 -6.02 17.44
N ARG A 61 -13.99 -6.69 17.43
CA ARG A 61 -13.10 -6.88 18.57
C ARG A 61 -11.78 -6.14 18.36
N LEU A 62 -11.88 -4.85 18.05
CA LEU A 62 -10.76 -4.01 17.65
C LEU A 62 -9.62 -4.01 18.69
N GLU A 63 -9.93 -4.03 19.99
CA GLU A 63 -8.92 -4.10 21.04
C GLU A 63 -8.13 -5.42 21.04
N GLU A 64 -8.79 -6.55 20.74
CA GLU A 64 -8.10 -7.84 20.57
C GLU A 64 -7.22 -7.82 19.32
N GLN A 65 -7.70 -7.19 18.25
CA GLN A 65 -6.98 -7.04 16.99
C GLN A 65 -5.71 -6.20 17.17
N ILE A 66 -5.80 -5.08 17.91
CA ILE A 66 -4.67 -4.23 18.27
C ILE A 66 -3.66 -4.99 19.11
N ARG A 67 -4.09 -5.65 20.19
CA ARG A 67 -3.19 -6.44 21.05
C ARG A 67 -2.43 -7.50 20.25
N MET A 68 -3.09 -8.15 19.31
CA MET A 68 -2.43 -9.12 18.42
C MET A 68 -1.34 -8.44 17.57
N ALA A 69 -1.63 -7.30 16.93
CA ALA A 69 -0.63 -6.58 16.16
C ALA A 69 0.53 -6.04 17.03
N GLU A 70 0.27 -5.66 18.27
CA GLU A 70 1.32 -5.27 19.23
C GLU A 70 2.23 -6.44 19.58
N THR A 71 1.68 -7.65 19.78
CA THR A 71 2.52 -8.83 19.98
C THR A 71 3.43 -9.10 18.78
N TRP A 72 2.93 -8.87 17.56
CA TRP A 72 3.78 -8.97 16.37
C TRP A 72 4.90 -7.94 16.39
N ALA A 73 4.66 -6.71 16.85
CA ALA A 73 5.67 -5.66 16.90
C ALA A 73 6.77 -5.90 17.94
N THR A 74 6.50 -6.76 18.92
CA THR A 74 7.54 -7.24 19.86
C THR A 74 8.36 -8.40 19.29
N ALA A 75 7.78 -9.20 18.39
CA ALA A 75 8.40 -10.43 17.87
C ALA A 75 9.12 -10.22 16.52
N GLN A 76 8.51 -9.44 15.64
CA GLN A 76 9.08 -8.93 14.41
C GLN A 76 9.50 -7.50 14.71
N GLU A 77 10.82 -7.26 14.76
CA GLU A 77 11.43 -5.93 14.87
C GLU A 77 10.54 -4.88 14.18
N ARG A 78 10.23 -3.79 14.90
CA ARG A 78 9.14 -2.84 14.62
C ARG A 78 9.21 -2.22 13.21
N SER A 79 8.84 -3.01 12.21
CA SER A 79 9.00 -2.67 10.80
C SER A 79 8.01 -1.57 10.38
N PRO A 80 8.35 -0.75 9.38
CA PRO A 80 7.50 0.34 8.91
C PRO A 80 6.06 -0.10 8.59
N GLU A 81 5.88 -1.22 7.86
CA GLU A 81 4.55 -1.73 7.49
C GLU A 81 3.70 -2.13 8.72
N LEU A 82 4.33 -2.70 9.75
CA LEU A 82 3.64 -3.08 10.97
C LEU A 82 3.28 -1.88 11.85
N LEU A 83 4.15 -0.87 11.90
CA LEU A 83 3.87 0.40 12.58
C LEU A 83 2.72 1.15 11.90
N MET A 84 2.69 1.20 10.57
CA MET A 84 1.57 1.75 9.80
C MET A 84 0.27 0.99 10.07
N THR A 85 0.34 -0.34 10.11
CA THR A 85 -0.81 -1.20 10.43
C THR A 85 -1.37 -0.90 11.83
N LEU A 86 -0.50 -0.80 12.84
CA LEU A 86 -0.90 -0.42 14.20
C LEU A 86 -1.48 0.99 14.26
N ALA A 87 -0.88 1.95 13.54
CA ALA A 87 -1.39 3.31 13.48
C ALA A 87 -2.81 3.36 12.92
N ARG A 88 -3.10 2.67 11.81
CA ARG A 88 -4.46 2.58 11.24
C ARG A 88 -5.47 2.02 12.25
N LEU A 89 -5.12 0.95 12.97
CA LEU A 89 -5.98 0.37 14.00
C LEU A 89 -6.22 1.31 15.19
N TYR A 90 -5.20 2.05 15.62
CA TYR A 90 -5.32 3.04 16.68
C TYR A 90 -6.18 4.23 16.26
N LEU A 91 -6.10 4.66 15.00
CA LEU A 91 -6.98 5.69 14.44
C LEU A 91 -8.43 5.23 14.45
N GLU A 92 -8.70 3.99 14.04
CA GLU A 92 -10.06 3.42 14.09
C GLU A 92 -10.60 3.40 15.52
N LYS A 93 -9.75 3.08 16.49
CA LYS A 93 -10.12 3.11 17.92
C LYS A 93 -10.32 4.54 18.47
N GLY A 94 -9.85 5.56 17.75
CA GLY A 94 -9.87 6.96 18.18
C GLY A 94 -8.68 7.39 19.03
N GLU A 95 -7.65 6.54 19.20
CA GLU A 95 -6.44 6.85 19.96
C GLU A 95 -5.38 7.54 19.07
N LYS A 96 -5.70 8.77 18.63
CA LYS A 96 -4.94 9.52 17.62
C LYS A 96 -3.50 9.78 18.03
N GLU A 97 -3.24 10.11 19.28
CA GLU A 97 -1.89 10.45 19.76
C GLU A 97 -0.95 9.25 19.66
N LYS A 98 -1.44 8.04 19.96
CA LYS A 98 -0.65 6.81 19.80
C LYS A 98 -0.38 6.51 18.33
N ALA A 99 -1.39 6.68 17.48
CA ALA A 99 -1.21 6.51 16.04
C ALA A 99 -0.13 7.47 15.51
N ILE A 100 -0.20 8.76 15.87
CA ILE A 100 0.79 9.77 15.48
C ILE A 100 2.20 9.38 15.94
N ALA A 101 2.36 8.87 17.16
CA ALA A 101 3.68 8.44 17.65
C ALA A 101 4.28 7.32 16.79
N LEU A 102 3.48 6.31 16.42
CA LEU A 102 3.89 5.20 15.56
C LEU A 102 4.22 5.66 14.12
N LEU A 103 3.42 6.59 13.61
CA LEU A 103 3.60 7.21 12.31
C LEU A 103 4.92 8.03 12.24
N MET A 104 5.22 8.80 13.29
CA MET A 104 6.49 9.50 13.41
C MET A 104 7.67 8.54 13.50
N GLU A 105 7.54 7.42 14.23
CA GLU A 105 8.56 6.38 14.28
C GLU A 105 8.83 5.78 12.90
N THR A 106 7.77 5.43 12.16
CA THR A 106 7.84 4.95 10.78
C THR A 106 8.63 5.91 9.89
N SER A 107 8.33 7.21 9.97
CA SER A 107 8.98 8.27 9.18
C SER A 107 10.48 8.47 9.45
N ARG A 108 10.98 7.95 10.58
CA ARG A 108 12.41 7.98 10.92
C ARG A 108 13.14 6.75 10.42
N GLN A 109 12.44 5.62 10.31
CA GLN A 109 13.00 4.35 9.85
C GLN A 109 13.08 4.29 8.33
N ASP A 110 12.06 4.80 7.63
CA ASP A 110 11.92 4.66 6.20
C ASP A 110 11.36 5.97 5.60
N ALA A 111 12.17 6.61 4.76
CA ALA A 111 11.83 7.83 4.06
C ALA A 111 11.32 7.57 2.63
N SER A 112 11.05 6.32 2.27
CA SER A 112 10.57 5.97 0.93
C SER A 112 9.27 6.69 0.61
N GLN A 113 9.13 7.05 -0.67
CA GLN A 113 7.96 7.72 -1.21
C GLN A 113 6.65 7.03 -0.80
N ARG A 114 6.64 5.69 -0.78
CA ARG A 114 5.47 4.89 -0.44
C ARG A 114 4.95 5.20 0.96
N TYR A 115 5.80 5.09 1.98
CA TYR A 115 5.38 5.36 3.36
C TYR A 115 5.14 6.85 3.58
N ALA A 116 5.94 7.72 2.98
CA ALA A 116 5.75 9.17 3.06
C ALA A 116 4.38 9.62 2.55
N MET A 117 3.93 9.07 1.41
CA MET A 117 2.62 9.38 0.84
C MET A 117 1.49 8.90 1.75
N GLU A 118 1.56 7.65 2.18
CA GLU A 118 0.51 7.07 3.01
C GLU A 118 0.41 7.73 4.39
N LEU A 119 1.56 8.00 5.00
CA LEU A 119 1.69 8.73 6.25
C LEU A 119 1.08 10.12 6.15
N GLY A 120 1.38 10.86 5.08
CA GLY A 120 0.81 12.18 4.86
C GLY A 120 -0.71 12.14 4.76
N LEU A 121 -1.28 11.17 4.04
CA LEU A 121 -2.74 11.02 3.92
C LEU A 121 -3.40 10.73 5.28
N LEU A 122 -2.78 9.88 6.10
CA LEU A 122 -3.27 9.62 7.46
C LEU A 122 -3.18 10.88 8.33
N LEU A 123 -2.09 11.65 8.26
CA LEU A 123 -1.93 12.92 8.97
C LEU A 123 -2.95 13.99 8.53
N GLU A 124 -3.22 14.10 7.23
CA GLU A 124 -4.28 14.98 6.71
C GLU A 124 -5.66 14.60 7.23
N SER A 125 -5.98 13.30 7.29
CA SER A 125 -7.25 12.82 7.85
C SER A 125 -7.43 13.19 9.32
N MET A 126 -6.34 13.49 10.02
CA MET A 126 -6.33 13.95 11.41
C MET A 126 -6.25 15.49 11.56
N GLY A 127 -6.19 16.25 10.46
CA GLY A 127 -6.01 17.71 10.48
C GLY A 127 -4.57 18.18 10.75
N ARG A 128 -3.59 17.28 10.67
CA ARG A 128 -2.16 17.54 10.88
C ARG A 128 -1.46 17.94 9.57
N SER A 129 -2.02 18.91 8.83
CA SER A 129 -1.58 19.24 7.46
C SER A 129 -0.11 19.69 7.37
N ALA A 130 0.42 20.36 8.40
CA ALA A 130 1.83 20.77 8.43
C ALA A 130 2.79 19.57 8.47
N ASP A 131 2.48 18.58 9.30
CA ASP A 131 3.27 17.35 9.41
C ASP A 131 3.11 16.48 8.15
N ALA A 132 1.89 16.43 7.60
CA ALA A 132 1.65 15.73 6.34
C ALA A 132 2.52 16.31 5.20
N LEU A 133 2.58 17.64 5.07
CA LEU A 133 3.42 18.31 4.09
C LEU A 133 4.91 17.99 4.29
N GLN A 134 5.37 17.92 5.54
CA GLN A 134 6.75 17.52 5.83
C GLN A 134 7.01 16.08 5.38
N CYS A 135 6.07 15.16 5.59
CA CYS A 135 6.18 13.77 5.13
C CYS A 135 6.27 13.70 3.61
N TYR A 136 5.39 14.40 2.88
CA TYR A 136 5.43 14.45 1.42
C TYR A 136 6.76 14.99 0.89
N ARG A 137 7.30 16.06 1.49
CA ARG A 137 8.60 16.63 1.10
C ARG A 137 9.73 15.62 1.26
N ARG A 138 9.81 14.94 2.40
CA ARG A 138 10.83 13.91 2.64
C ARG A 138 10.73 12.74 1.65
N GLY A 139 9.50 12.33 1.31
CA GLY A 139 9.27 11.31 0.29
C GLY A 139 9.76 11.73 -1.11
N ILE A 140 9.66 13.01 -1.47
CA ILE A 140 10.19 13.55 -2.73
C ILE A 140 11.72 13.67 -2.68
N GLU A 141 12.27 14.14 -1.57
CA GLU A 141 13.72 14.24 -1.36
C GLU A 141 14.40 12.87 -1.48
N GLY A 142 13.83 11.82 -0.88
CA GLY A 142 14.35 10.45 -1.00
C GLY A 142 14.42 9.95 -2.46
N LEU A 143 13.41 10.26 -3.28
CA LEU A 143 13.43 9.91 -4.71
C LEU A 143 14.54 10.62 -5.48
N MET A 144 14.84 11.86 -5.12
CA MET A 144 15.90 12.64 -5.78
C MET A 144 17.28 12.10 -5.43
N GLU A 145 17.48 11.62 -4.20
CA GLU A 145 18.72 10.99 -3.74
C GLU A 145 18.94 9.61 -4.38
N ASP A 146 17.88 8.80 -4.48
CA ASP A 146 17.90 7.52 -5.20
C ASP A 146 18.17 7.72 -6.72
N ALA A 147 17.58 8.74 -7.34
CA ALA A 147 17.82 9.06 -8.73
C ALA A 147 19.25 9.58 -8.97
N ALA A 148 19.76 10.43 -8.08
CA ALA A 148 21.13 10.97 -8.18
C ALA A 148 22.18 9.85 -8.04
N SER A 149 21.99 8.93 -7.08
CA SER A 149 22.90 7.78 -6.91
C SER A 149 22.85 6.79 -8.07
N THR A 150 21.70 6.65 -8.74
CA THR A 150 21.55 5.84 -9.96
C THR A 150 22.23 6.48 -11.17
N LEU A 151 22.19 7.82 -11.28
CA LEU A 151 22.85 8.56 -12.36
C LEU A 151 24.39 8.57 -12.23
N ASP A 152 24.92 8.45 -11.01
CA ASP A 152 26.36 8.34 -10.75
C ASP A 152 26.93 6.92 -11.00
N ASN A 153 26.09 5.93 -11.34
CA ASN A 153 26.54 4.57 -11.63
C ASN A 153 26.03 4.07 -13.02
N PRO A 154 26.81 4.30 -14.10
CA PRO A 154 26.34 4.12 -15.48
C PRO A 154 25.97 2.68 -15.87
N ASP A 155 26.39 1.68 -15.10
CA ASP A 155 26.05 0.26 -15.35
C ASP A 155 24.59 -0.09 -14.98
N LEU A 156 23.93 0.69 -14.11
CA LEU A 156 22.53 0.47 -13.72
C LEU A 156 21.52 0.98 -14.76
N LEU A 157 21.92 1.92 -15.63
CA LEU A 157 21.09 2.47 -16.71
C LEU A 157 20.72 1.41 -17.77
N LEU A 158 21.56 0.39 -17.95
CA LEU A 158 21.34 -0.66 -18.96
C LEU A 158 20.28 -1.68 -18.53
N VAL A 159 20.08 -1.88 -17.21
CA VAL A 159 19.11 -2.86 -16.70
C VAL A 159 17.70 -2.29 -16.78
N GLU A 160 17.48 -1.03 -16.40
CA GLU A 160 16.14 -0.42 -16.43
C GLU A 160 15.65 -0.06 -17.83
N ALA A 161 16.54 0.26 -18.78
CA ALA A 161 16.15 0.50 -20.16
C ALA A 161 15.54 -0.75 -20.81
N SER A 162 16.00 -1.95 -20.44
CA SER A 162 15.44 -3.22 -20.91
C SER A 162 14.09 -3.57 -20.27
N ALA A 163 13.85 -3.11 -19.04
CA ALA A 163 12.57 -3.28 -18.33
C ALA A 163 11.51 -2.27 -18.81
N ASN A 164 11.92 -1.02 -19.09
CA ASN A 164 11.01 0.04 -19.56
C ASN A 164 10.68 -0.02 -21.06
N ALA A 165 11.49 -0.71 -21.87
CA ALA A 165 11.16 -0.97 -23.28
C ALA A 165 9.86 -1.80 -23.45
N ASN A 166 9.42 -2.51 -22.41
CA ASN A 166 8.17 -3.27 -22.42
C ASN A 166 6.93 -2.46 -22.01
N PHE A 167 7.11 -1.27 -21.42
CA PHE A 167 6.01 -0.34 -21.09
C PHE A 167 5.77 0.71 -22.17
N GLY A 168 6.83 1.14 -22.88
CA GLY A 168 6.75 2.18 -23.93
C GLY A 168 5.97 1.80 -25.19
N SER A 169 5.78 0.49 -25.45
CA SER A 169 5.05 0.01 -26.63
C SER A 169 3.53 -0.09 -26.43
N GLN A 170 3.01 0.01 -25.21
CA GLN A 170 1.55 -0.03 -24.96
C GLN A 170 0.87 1.34 -24.89
N PHE A 171 1.61 2.44 -24.66
CA PHE A 171 1.00 3.76 -24.45
C PHE A 171 0.90 4.65 -25.72
N LEU A 172 1.56 4.28 -26.82
CA LEU A 172 1.49 5.02 -28.10
C LEU A 172 0.39 4.53 -29.06
N ALA A 173 -0.42 3.54 -28.68
CA ALA A 173 -1.48 3.00 -29.54
C ALA A 173 -2.87 3.67 -29.38
N LEU A 174 -3.06 4.58 -28.41
CA LEU A 174 -4.38 5.21 -28.15
C LEU A 174 -4.42 6.73 -28.36
N GLY A 175 -3.34 7.34 -28.87
CA GLY A 175 -3.21 8.80 -29.03
C GLY A 175 -3.40 9.35 -30.46
N ARG A 176 -3.79 8.54 -31.45
CA ARG A 176 -4.02 9.00 -32.82
C ARG A 176 -5.37 8.51 -33.33
N HIS A 177 -6.46 9.21 -33.00
CA HIS A 177 -7.64 9.40 -33.89
C HIS A 177 -8.64 10.37 -33.25
N THR A 178 -8.21 11.60 -32.98
CA THR A 178 -9.13 12.75 -33.01
C THR A 178 -8.38 13.94 -33.62
N ASN A 179 -8.49 14.11 -34.93
CA ASN A 179 -8.56 15.47 -35.44
C ASN A 179 -9.52 15.54 -36.63
N VAL A 180 -10.47 16.46 -36.45
CA VAL A 180 -11.52 16.88 -37.35
C VAL A 180 -10.88 17.50 -38.59
N SER A 181 -11.40 17.16 -39.77
CA SER A 181 -11.19 17.94 -40.99
C SER A 181 -12.55 18.18 -41.64
N ALA A 182 -13.02 19.41 -41.50
CA ALA A 182 -13.89 20.10 -42.44
C ALA A 182 -13.16 21.42 -42.78
N PRO A 183 -13.40 22.10 -43.92
CA PRO A 183 -14.51 21.95 -44.86
C PRO A 183 -14.06 21.87 -46.34
N ASN A 184 -14.96 21.54 -47.27
CA ASN A 184 -15.03 22.31 -48.52
C ASN A 184 -16.41 22.23 -49.20
N SER A 185 -16.84 23.41 -49.62
CA SER A 185 -18.05 23.78 -50.34
C SER A 185 -17.97 23.53 -51.87
N LYS A 186 -19.15 23.58 -52.51
CA LYS A 186 -19.48 23.80 -53.94
C LYS A 186 -19.70 22.53 -54.78
N GLU A 187 -20.95 22.21 -55.15
CA GLU A 187 -21.81 22.75 -56.22
C GLU A 187 -21.78 21.82 -57.45
N SER A 188 -22.80 20.98 -57.61
CA SER A 188 -23.68 20.84 -58.79
C SER A 188 -24.70 19.73 -58.57
#